data_AF-A0A847A3N5-F1
#
_entry.id   AF-A0A847A3N5-F1
#
_cell.length_a   1.000
_cell.length_b   1.000
_cell.length_c   1.000
_cell.angle_alpha   90.00
_cell.angle_beta   90.00
_cell.angle_gamma   90.00
#
_symmetry.space_group_name_H-M   'P 1'
#
loop_
_entity.id
_entity.type
_entity.pdbx_description
1 polymer ?
#
loop_
_entity_poly.entity_id
_entity_poly.type
_entity_poly.pdbx_seq_one_letter_code
_entity_poly.pdbx_strand_id
1 'polypeptide(L)' 'MVAAPAEVQRWQDSGGAWRVAFSDEDRATVELLRCDGGEIVDRLTLTDARDVRWAAVQAAADRD' A
#
# COMPACT_ATOMS: atom_id res chain seq x y z
N MET A 1 -8.32 -11.93 -7.17
CA MET A 1 -7.78 -10.57 -7.01
C MET A 1 -8.32 -10.05 -5.68
N VAL A 2 -7.45 -9.77 -4.70
CA VAL A 2 -7.89 -9.19 -3.41
C VAL A 2 -8.06 -7.69 -3.63
N ALA A 3 -9.19 -7.11 -3.22
CA ALA A 3 -9.41 -5.67 -3.40
C ALA A 3 -8.58 -4.87 -2.40
N ALA A 4 -8.11 -3.68 -2.82
CA ALA A 4 -7.28 -2.80 -2.03
C ALA A 4 -7.96 -2.35 -0.72
N PRO A 5 -7.19 -2.07 0.33
CA PRO A 5 -7.69 -1.41 1.54
C PRO A 5 -8.34 -0.08 1.19
N ALA A 6 -9.42 0.27 1.89
CA ALA A 6 -10.23 1.46 1.58
C ALA A 6 -9.41 2.77 1.57
N GLU A 7 -8.46 2.90 2.50
CA GLU A 7 -7.60 4.08 2.62
C GLU A 7 -6.66 4.23 1.41
N VAL A 8 -6.07 3.12 0.95
CA VAL A 8 -5.21 3.09 -0.25
C VAL A 8 -6.03 3.37 -1.50
N GLN A 9 -7.22 2.77 -1.63
CA GLN A 9 -8.12 3.02 -2.76
C GLN A 9 -8.50 4.50 -2.83
N ARG A 10 -8.89 5.09 -1.69
CA ARG A 10 -9.28 6.51 -1.63
C ARG A 10 -8.12 7.44 -1.99
N TRP A 11 -6.90 7.08 -1.61
CA TRP A 11 -5.69 7.80 -2.00
C TRP A 11 -5.46 7.72 -3.52
N GLN A 12 -5.53 6.51 -4.08
CA GLN A 12 -5.38 6.28 -5.51
C GLN A 12 -6.45 7.00 -6.34
N ASP A 13 -7.71 6.98 -5.88
CA ASP A 13 -8.83 7.67 -6.53
C ASP A 13 -8.63 9.19 -6.54
N SER A 14 -7.87 9.72 -5.57
CA SER A 14 -7.47 11.13 -5.51
C SER A 14 -6.24 11.45 -6.39
N GLY A 15 -5.73 10.47 -7.14
CA GLY A 15 -4.53 10.58 -7.97
C GLY A 15 -3.21 10.42 -7.20
N GLY A 16 -3.27 9.98 -5.93
CA GLY A 16 -2.10 9.79 -5.10
C GLY A 16 -1.34 8.50 -5.44
N ALA A 17 -0.02 8.60 -5.55
CA ALA A 17 0.86 7.44 -5.70
C ALA A 17 1.08 6.75 -4.35
N TRP A 18 1.33 5.45 -4.36
CA TRP A 18 1.61 4.67 -3.16
C TRP A 18 2.58 3.53 -3.49
N ARG A 19 3.21 2.97 -2.46
CA ARG A 19 4.02 1.75 -2.58
C ARG A 19 3.97 0.92 -1.31
N VAL A 20 4.21 -0.38 -1.41
CA VAL A 20 4.44 -1.23 -0.24
C VAL A 20 5.88 -1.06 0.22
N ALA A 21 6.08 -0.45 1.39
CA ALA A 21 7.41 -0.26 1.96
C ALA A 21 7.89 -1.50 2.72
N PHE A 22 6.96 -2.27 3.28
CA PHE A 22 7.24 -3.46 4.07
C PHE A 22 6.04 -4.40 4.06
N SER A 23 6.28 -5.71 4.05
CA SER A 23 5.25 -6.74 4.19
C SER A 23 5.85 -7.99 4.82
N ASP A 24 5.21 -8.50 5.86
CA ASP A 24 5.44 -9.82 6.45
C ASP A 24 4.11 -10.61 6.55
N GLU A 25 4.10 -11.73 7.27
CA GLU A 25 2.95 -12.62 7.41
C GLU A 25 1.79 -12.00 8.23
N ASP A 26 2.09 -11.10 9.17
CA ASP A 26 1.17 -10.54 10.14
C ASP A 26 0.85 -9.06 9.90
N ARG A 27 1.75 -8.33 9.22
CA ARG A 27 1.55 -6.90 8.96
C ARG A 27 2.20 -6.42 7.67
N ALA A 28 1.70 -5.29 7.17
CA ALA A 28 2.30 -4.58 6.06
C ALA A 28 2.27 -3.07 6.28
N THR A 29 3.21 -2.37 5.68
CA THR A 29 3.29 -0.90 5.68
C THR A 29 3.24 -0.39 4.26
N VAL A 30 2.27 0.49 4.00
CA VAL A 30 2.10 1.20 2.72
C VAL A 30 2.49 2.66 2.92
N GLU A 31 3.37 3.16 2.07
CA GLU A 31 3.72 4.57 2.02
C GLU A 31 2.83 5.27 0.98
N LEU A 32 2.12 6.30 1.42
CA LEU A 32 1.38 7.20 0.55
C LEU A 32 2.31 8.34 0.13
N LEU A 33 2.48 8.53 -1.17
CA LEU A 33 3.46 9.43 -1.77
C LEU A 33 2.76 10.64 -2.38
N ARG A 34 3.35 11.83 -2.25
CA ARG A 34 2.90 12.99 -3.02
C ARG A 34 3.03 12.72 -4.52
N CYS A 35 2.07 13.23 -5.28
CA CYS A 35 2.06 13.18 -6.74
C CYS A 35 3.31 13.83 -7.36
N ASP A 36 3.82 14.91 -6.75
CA ASP A 36 4.79 15.81 -7.40
C ASP A 36 6.27 15.58 -7.03
N GLY A 37 6.59 14.62 -6.15
CA GLY A 37 7.97 14.53 -5.65
C GLY A 37 8.40 13.27 -4.91
N GLY A 38 7.55 12.24 -4.82
CA GLY A 38 7.92 10.98 -4.15
C GLY A 38 8.17 11.09 -2.64
N GLU A 39 7.83 12.24 -2.04
CA GLU A 39 7.84 12.40 -0.60
C GLU A 39 6.71 11.59 0.04
N ILE A 40 7.01 10.92 1.15
CA ILE A 40 6.04 10.18 1.93
C ILE A 40 5.17 11.18 2.68
N VAL A 41 3.88 11.19 2.37
CA VAL A 41 2.86 11.98 3.08
C VAL A 41 2.44 11.26 4.35
N ASP A 42 2.22 9.95 4.24
CA ASP A 42 1.73 9.13 5.35
C ASP A 42 2.14 7.66 5.21
N ARG A 43 2.06 6.92 6.31
CA ARG A 43 2.31 5.49 6.39
C ARG A 43 1.10 4.77 6.99
N LEU A 44 0.49 3.93 6.17
CA LEU A 44 -0.59 3.06 6.61
C LEU A 44 -0.01 1.74 7.09
N THR A 45 -0.34 1.36 8.32
CA THR A 45 -0.04 0.03 8.85
C THR A 45 -1.27 -0.85 8.72
N LEU A 46 -1.13 -1.97 8.02
CA LEU A 46 -2.16 -2.97 7.79
C LEU A 46 -1.87 -4.16 8.70
N THR A 47 -2.87 -4.56 9.48
CA THR A 47 -2.80 -5.72 10.39
C THR A 47 -3.95 -6.73 10.17
N ASP A 48 -4.92 -6.39 9.33
CA ASP A 48 -5.95 -7.34 8.91
C ASP A 48 -5.36 -8.33 7.90
N ALA A 49 -5.59 -9.62 8.09
CA ALA A 49 -5.01 -10.67 7.26
C ALA A 49 -5.35 -10.51 5.77
N ARG A 50 -6.53 -9.97 5.42
CA ARG A 50 -6.90 -9.70 4.04
C ARG A 50 -6.01 -8.59 3.45
N ASP A 51 -5.82 -7.52 4.21
CA ASP A 51 -5.08 -6.34 3.77
C ASP A 51 -3.58 -6.62 3.68
N VAL A 52 -3.04 -7.40 4.62
CA VAL A 52 -1.67 -7.92 4.59
C VAL A 52 -1.45 -8.79 3.35
N ARG A 53 -2.38 -9.70 3.05
CA ARG A 53 -2.32 -10.53 1.85
C ARG A 53 -2.37 -9.69 0.57
N TRP A 54 -3.19 -8.64 0.53
CA TRP A 54 -3.22 -7.71 -0.60
C TRP A 54 -1.84 -7.05 -0.78
N ALA A 55 -1.25 -6.54 0.30
CA ALA A 55 0.06 -5.87 0.25
C ALA A 55 1.17 -6.82 -0.19
N ALA A 56 1.16 -8.09 0.24
CA ALA A 56 2.12 -9.09 -0.19
C ALA A 56 2.08 -9.35 -1.71
N VAL A 57 0.87 -9.36 -2.31
CA VAL A 57 0.72 -9.50 -3.78
C VAL A 57 1.29 -8.29 -4.51
N GLN A 58 1.05 -7.08 -4.01
CA GLN A 58 1.59 -5.86 -4.62
C GLN A 58 3.12 -5.78 -4.49
N ALA A 59 3.66 -6.13 -3.32
CA ALA A 59 5.10 -6.16 -3.08
C ALA A 59 5.84 -7.19 -3.95
N ALA A 60 5.17 -8.27 -4.34
CA ALA A 60 5.71 -9.23 -5.31
C ALA A 60 5.68 -8.66 -6.74
N ALA A 61 4.61 -7.94 -7.11
CA ALA A 61 4.48 -7.33 -8.43
C ALA A 61 5.46 -6.17 -8.68
N ASP A 62 5.80 -5.38 -7.65
CA ASP A 62 6.77 -4.28 -7.74
C ASP A 62 8.23 -4.75 -7.92
N ARG A 63 8.51 -6.04 -7.68
CA ARG A 63 9.86 -6.62 -7.78
C ARG A 63 10.15 -7.24 -9.17
N ASP A 64 9.13 -7.36 -10.01
CA ASP A 64 9.20 -7.91 -11.37
C ASP A 64 9.39 -6.78 -12.40
#